data_AF-H1VJZ9-F1
#
_entry.id   AF-H1VJZ9-F1
#
_cell.length_a   1.000
_cell.length_b   1.000
_cell.length_c   1.000
_cell.angle_alpha   90.00
_cell.angle_beta   90.00
_cell.angle_gamma   90.00
#
_symmetry.space_group_name_H-M   'P 1'
#
loop_
_entity.id
_entity.type
_entity.pdbx_description
1 polymer ?
#
loop_
_entity_poly.entity_id
_entity_poly.type
_entity_poly.pdbx_seq_one_letter_code
_entity_poly.pdbx_strand_id
1 'polypeptide(L)'
;AEVDAARADGRWDRAYSSASVMEVPADFEDALRGNAEAKRFFDALGRTQRYVFLWRIETTRRPETRKRKIAEFVDLLSERKLLQ
;
A
#
# COMPACT_ATOMS: atom_id res chain seq x y z
N ALA A 1 -15.27 8.74 -5.86
CA ALA A 1 -15.49 8.13 -4.53
C ALA A 1 -15.81 6.64 -4.70
N GLU A 2 -14.89 5.89 -5.30
CA GLU A 2 -15.12 4.47 -5.67
C GLU A 2 -14.21 3.51 -4.88
N VAL A 3 -13.13 4.03 -4.29
CA VAL A 3 -12.16 3.28 -3.46
C VAL A 3 -12.57 3.23 -1.98
N ASP A 4 -13.52 4.06 -1.57
CA ASP A 4 -13.99 4.11 -0.16
C ASP A 4 -15.12 3.10 0.08
N ALA A 5 -16.12 3.06 -0.82
CA ALA A 5 -17.19 2.06 -0.83
C ALA A 5 -16.68 0.63 -1.04
N ALA A 6 -15.48 0.50 -1.60
CA ALA A 6 -14.77 -0.72 -1.86
C ALA A 6 -14.31 -1.51 -0.63
N ARG A 7 -14.04 -0.78 0.46
CA ARG A 7 -13.34 -1.32 1.62
C ARG A 7 -14.21 -2.32 2.40
N ALA A 8 -15.53 -2.25 2.23
CA ALA A 8 -16.50 -3.03 2.99
C ALA A 8 -16.96 -4.33 2.29
N ASP A 9 -16.77 -4.47 0.97
CA ASP A 9 -17.38 -5.56 0.20
C ASP A 9 -16.28 -6.37 -0.50
N GLY A 10 -16.04 -7.60 -0.05
CA GLY A 10 -15.01 -8.53 -0.55
C GLY A 10 -15.05 -8.85 -2.05
N ARG A 11 -15.89 -8.18 -2.84
CA ARG A 11 -15.88 -8.16 -4.31
C ARG A 11 -14.62 -7.58 -4.93
N TRP A 12 -13.81 -6.84 -4.18
CA TRP A 12 -12.56 -6.25 -4.69
C TRP A 12 -11.48 -7.29 -5.01
N ASP A 13 -11.42 -8.38 -4.25
CA ASP A 13 -10.48 -9.48 -4.48
C ASP A 13 -10.75 -10.21 -5.82
N ARG A 14 -12.03 -10.31 -6.20
CA ARG A 14 -12.47 -10.95 -7.46
C ARG A 14 -12.38 -10.04 -8.68
N ALA A 15 -12.65 -8.75 -8.55
CA ALA A 15 -12.71 -7.83 -9.69
C ALA A 15 -11.33 -7.49 -10.28
N TYR A 16 -10.25 -7.58 -9.49
CA TYR A 16 -8.90 -7.18 -9.90
C TYR A 16 -7.91 -8.36 -10.05
N SER A 17 -8.39 -9.60 -9.98
CA SER A 17 -7.55 -10.80 -10.03
C SER A 17 -6.90 -11.10 -11.39
N SER A 18 -7.24 -10.41 -12.48
CA SER A 18 -6.94 -10.94 -13.83
C SER A 18 -5.80 -10.26 -14.62
N ALA A 19 -5.12 -9.21 -14.13
CA ALA A 19 -4.09 -8.57 -14.97
C ALA A 19 -2.87 -7.92 -14.30
N SER A 20 -2.90 -7.52 -13.03
CA SER A 20 -1.84 -6.62 -12.54
C SER A 20 -1.45 -6.89 -11.10
N VAL A 21 -0.38 -7.68 -10.95
CA VAL A 21 0.60 -7.47 -9.90
C VAL A 21 1.04 -6.02 -10.04
N MET A 22 0.45 -5.10 -9.27
CA MET A 22 0.94 -3.74 -9.21
C MET A 22 2.35 -3.83 -8.62
N GLU A 23 3.35 -3.56 -9.45
CA GLU A 23 4.75 -3.66 -9.08
C GLU A 23 5.01 -2.70 -7.91
N VAL A 24 5.66 -3.19 -6.85
CA VAL A 24 5.95 -2.36 -5.68
C VAL A 24 6.96 -1.31 -6.14
N PRO A 25 6.66 0.00 -6.03
CA PRO A 25 7.59 1.02 -6.45
C PRO A 25 8.92 0.90 -5.71
N ALA A 26 10.02 1.06 -6.43
CA ALA A 26 11.36 0.91 -5.87
C ALA A 26 11.58 1.81 -4.64
N ASP A 27 11.01 3.02 -4.64
CA ASP A 27 11.08 3.96 -3.52
C ASP A 27 10.32 3.47 -2.27
N PHE A 28 9.24 2.72 -2.45
CA PHE A 28 8.52 2.11 -1.32
C PHE A 28 9.18 0.83 -0.84
N GLU A 29 9.70 0.01 -1.76
CA GLU A 29 10.45 -1.20 -1.42
C GLU A 29 11.73 -0.87 -0.64
N ASP A 30 12.46 0.19 -1.04
CA ASP A 30 13.65 0.66 -0.33
C ASP A 30 13.32 1.11 1.10
N ALA A 31 12.23 1.87 1.27
CA ALA A 31 11.77 2.28 2.59
C ALA A 31 11.36 1.09 3.47
N LEU A 32 10.70 0.08 2.90
CA LEU A 32 10.38 -1.18 3.59
C LEU A 32 11.64 -1.99 3.93
N ARG A 33 12.69 -1.97 3.09
CA ARG A 33 13.97 -2.62 3.41
C ARG A 33 14.63 -2.02 4.66
N GLY A 34 14.42 -0.72 4.92
CA GLY A 34 14.85 -0.06 6.14
C GLY A 34 14.13 -0.52 7.42
N ASN A 35 12.97 -1.17 7.30
CA ASN A 35 12.19 -1.63 8.45
C ASN A 35 11.61 -3.04 8.23
N ALA A 36 12.29 -4.04 8.82
CA ALA A 36 11.95 -5.45 8.65
C ALA A 36 10.54 -5.80 9.19
N GLU A 37 10.05 -5.13 10.23
CA GLU A 37 8.68 -5.37 10.73
C GLU A 37 7.64 -4.86 9.75
N ALA A 38 7.82 -3.63 9.26
CA ALA A 38 6.94 -3.06 8.24
C ALA A 38 6.92 -3.94 6.98
N LYS A 39 8.08 -4.43 6.53
CA LYS A 39 8.17 -5.34 5.38
C LYS A 39 7.43 -6.65 5.62
N ARG A 40 7.60 -7.28 6.79
CA ARG A 40 6.93 -8.54 7.14
C ARG A 40 5.42 -8.35 7.25
N PHE A 41 4.98 -7.25 7.86
CA PHE A 41 3.56 -6.94 7.95
C PHE A 41 2.97 -6.65 6.58
N PHE A 42 3.62 -5.82 5.76
CA PHE A 42 3.23 -5.56 4.37
C PHE A 42 3.14 -6.85 3.54
N ASP A 43 4.09 -7.77 3.72
CA ASP A 43 4.05 -9.07 3.05
C ASP A 43 3.00 -10.03 3.64
N ALA A 44 2.58 -9.85 4.89
CA ALA A 44 1.43 -10.55 5.44
C ALA A 44 0.09 -9.97 4.96
N LEU A 45 0.06 -8.75 4.41
CA LEU A 45 -1.16 -8.12 3.92
C LEU A 45 -1.68 -8.80 2.66
N GLY A 46 -3.00 -8.88 2.56
CA GLY A 46 -3.70 -9.34 1.36
C GLY A 46 -3.58 -8.34 0.21
N ARG A 47 -3.87 -8.80 -1.02
CA ARG A 47 -3.76 -8.01 -2.26
C ARG A 47 -4.49 -6.66 -2.17
N THR A 48 -5.70 -6.64 -1.64
CA THR A 48 -6.52 -5.42 -1.48
C THR A 48 -5.86 -4.39 -0.58
N GLN A 49 -5.30 -4.82 0.55
CA GLN A 49 -4.66 -3.93 1.52
C GLN A 49 -3.39 -3.34 0.93
N ARG A 50 -2.54 -4.16 0.30
CA ARG A 50 -1.33 -3.69 -0.40
C ARG A 50 -1.68 -2.65 -1.47
N TYR A 51 -2.74 -2.89 -2.25
CA TYR A 51 -3.17 -1.98 -3.31
C TYR A 51 -3.51 -0.57 -2.80
N VAL A 52 -4.12 -0.43 -1.62
CA VAL A 52 -4.43 0.89 -1.05
C VAL A 52 -3.17 1.74 -0.86
N PHE A 53 -2.08 1.13 -0.36
CA PHE A 53 -0.79 1.82 -0.21
C PHE A 53 -0.21 2.20 -1.57
N LEU A 54 -0.15 1.24 -2.49
CA LEU A 54 0.42 1.44 -3.83
C LEU A 54 -0.35 2.52 -4.61
N TRP A 55 -1.68 2.44 -4.64
CA TRP A 55 -2.52 3.43 -5.29
C TRP A 55 -2.37 4.83 -4.67
N ARG A 56 -2.21 4.94 -3.34
CA ARG A 56 -2.00 6.24 -2.68
C ARG A 56 -0.64 6.84 -3.04
N ILE A 57 0.38 6.01 -3.21
CA ILE A 57 1.71 6.41 -3.68
C ILE A 57 1.65 6.87 -5.14
N GLU A 58 0.99 6.10 -6.01
CA GLU A 58 0.85 6.39 -7.45
C GLU A 58 0.01 7.65 -7.72
N THR A 59 -1.08 7.85 -6.96
CA THR A 59 -1.90 9.06 -7.09
C THR A 59 -1.23 10.32 -6.54
N THR A 60 -0.14 10.18 -5.77
CA THR A 60 0.60 11.32 -5.23
C THR A 60 1.54 11.87 -6.29
N ARG A 61 1.07 12.88 -7.04
CA ARG A 61 1.82 13.52 -8.14
C ARG A 61 3.09 14.26 -7.71
N ARG A 62 3.18 14.71 -6.45
CA ARG A 62 4.34 15.48 -5.96
C ARG A 62 5.39 14.53 -5.37
N PRO A 63 6.62 14.49 -5.91
CA PRO A 63 7.64 13.54 -5.47
C PRO A 63 8.08 13.77 -4.01
N GLU A 64 8.12 15.01 -3.55
CA GLU A 64 8.45 15.35 -2.16
C GLU A 64 7.38 14.81 -1.19
N THR A 65 6.10 14.97 -1.55
CA THR A 65 4.98 14.45 -0.77
C THR A 65 4.93 12.92 -0.81
N ARG A 66 5.29 12.32 -1.95
CA ARG A 66 5.37 10.86 -2.11
C ARG A 66 6.37 10.25 -1.12
N LYS A 67 7.60 10.78 -1.05
CA LYS A 67 8.62 10.32 -0.08
C LYS A 67 8.14 10.43 1.36
N ARG A 68 7.52 11.56 1.73
CA ARG A 68 6.96 11.74 3.08
C ARG A 68 5.87 10.71 3.38
N LYS A 69 4.95 10.49 2.45
CA LYS A 69 3.88 9.48 2.61
C LYS A 69 4.42 8.07 2.74
N ILE A 70 5.45 7.73 1.97
CA ILE A 70 6.10 6.43 2.07
C ILE A 70 6.69 6.22 3.46
N ALA A 71 7.41 7.21 4.00
CA ALA A 71 7.93 7.13 5.35
C ALA A 71 6.79 6.95 6.39
N GLU A 72 5.70 7.71 6.26
CA GLU A 72 4.52 7.53 7.13
C GLU A 72 3.88 6.14 6.99
N PHE A 73 3.82 5.59 5.77
CA PHE A 73 3.25 4.26 5.55
C PHE A 73 4.13 3.17 6.15
N VAL A 74 5.46 3.28 6.04
CA VAL A 74 6.39 2.33 6.65
C VAL A 74 6.29 2.38 8.17
N ASP A 75 6.18 3.57 8.77
CA ASP A 75 5.98 3.73 10.21
C ASP A 75 4.67 3.06 10.67
N LEU A 76 3.58 3.35 9.95
CA LEU A 76 2.26 2.81 10.23
C LEU A 76 2.19 1.28 10.06
N LEU A 77 2.88 0.73 9.06
CA LEU A 77 3.06 -0.72 8.88
C LEU A 77 3.94 -1.35 9.97
N SER A 78 4.95 -0.63 10.45
CA SER A 78 5.79 -1.06 11.58
C SER A 78 4.96 -1.17 12.87
N GLU A 79 4.01 -0.25 13.05
CA GLU A 79 3.01 -0.32 14.13
C GLU A 79 1.91 -1.37 13.88
N ARG A 80 1.96 -2.11 12.77
CA ARG A 80 0.93 -3.08 12.32
C ARG A 80 -0.45 -2.47 12.13
N LYS A 81 -0.50 -1.19 11.79
CA LYS A 81 -1.72 -0.48 11.45
C LYS A 81 -1.92 -0.50 9.94
N LEU A 82 -3.18 -0.35 9.52
CA LEU A 82 -3.55 -0.15 8.13
C LEU A 82 -3.94 1.31 7.91
N LEU A 83 -3.82 1.80 6.68
CA LEU A 83 -4.46 3.05 6.29
C LEU A 83 -5.94 2.98 6.66
N GLN A 84 -6.38 3.83 7.59
CA GLN A 84 -7.79 3.99 7.97
C GLN A 84 -8.58 4.68 6.86
#